data_AF-A0A1B8DWC7-F1
#
_entry.id   AF-A0A1B8DWC7-F1
#
_cell.length_a   1.000
_cell.length_b   1.000
_cell.length_c   1.000
_cell.angle_alpha   90.00
_cell.angle_beta   90.00
_cell.angle_gamma   90.00
#
_symmetry.space_group_name_H-M   'P 1'
#
loop_
_entity.id
_entity.type
_entity.pdbx_description
1 polymer ?
#
loop_
_entity_poly.entity_id
_entity_poly.type
_entity_poly.pdbx_seq_one_letter_code
_entity_poly.pdbx_strand_id
1 'polypeptide(L)'
;MASTTFPPRQCLTCAECLANQLRCGKPKVNVTVPWAKAGQTVEETQSPNPLYAAQQLLIAANSEFTEEYIYTEHCDVIRGITHIFNLLRDMAYLDEYEIIRPPHADFPAEKLAALGLENEVVALLRYLPYLKEDVDITAMSKSYSYLRAEHDAREVLSEGNNDLAPWAIRLTQVQPMAGNHGRTIIYDLHTKTITQWASNEDAYTNTYLDLPTVPSRQMLAQWEANLRALTELPWCEPNRERSIKSVPPAPPHGFIDYVANGYANPEQSIAMSTTNQYSVDGLNHRKTMEKMFIDHGWPDEFRAEEFAQARKEWALTEHRLDYNRERVGGLVAYLEYSEFLCQSAGADGVQGPGYQKK
;
A
#
# COMPACT_ATOMS: atom_id res chain seq x y z
N MET A 1 -40.84 10.45 -10.40
CA MET A 1 -40.46 10.84 -9.03
C MET A 1 -40.90 9.74 -8.08
N ALA A 2 -39.98 8.88 -7.67
CA ALA A 2 -40.21 7.90 -6.62
C ALA A 2 -39.10 8.11 -5.59
N SER A 3 -39.47 8.74 -4.48
CA SER A 3 -38.61 8.98 -3.33
C SER A 3 -38.34 7.65 -2.66
N THR A 4 -37.14 7.11 -2.84
CA THR A 4 -36.65 5.94 -2.09
C THR A 4 -36.11 6.43 -0.76
N THR A 5 -36.89 6.22 0.30
CA THR A 5 -36.48 6.43 1.69
C THR A 5 -35.50 5.32 2.08
N PHE A 6 -34.25 5.69 2.37
CA PHE A 6 -33.27 4.79 2.95
C PHE A 6 -33.66 4.43 4.40
N PRO A 7 -33.40 3.20 4.88
CA PRO A 7 -33.65 2.83 6.26
C PRO A 7 -32.69 3.59 7.20
N PRO A 8 -33.13 3.99 8.41
CA PRO A 8 -32.31 4.72 9.35
C PRO A 8 -31.24 3.78 9.93
N ARG A 9 -30.03 3.80 9.36
CA ARG A 9 -28.83 3.21 9.98
C ARG A 9 -28.30 4.19 11.03
N GLN A 10 -28.98 4.24 12.18
CA GLN A 10 -28.39 4.71 13.44
C GLN A 10 -27.25 3.72 13.79
N CYS A 11 -26.01 4.14 13.92
CA CYS A 11 -25.53 4.91 15.07
C CYS A 11 -24.47 5.93 14.60
N LEU A 12 -24.89 7.19 14.45
CA LEU A 12 -23.99 8.30 14.74
C LEU A 12 -23.63 8.15 16.21
N THR A 13 -22.34 7.96 16.49
CA THR A 13 -21.71 7.98 17.82
C THR A 13 -22.68 8.36 18.94
N CYS A 14 -23.14 7.39 19.75
CA CYS A 14 -23.82 7.72 20.99
C CYS A 14 -22.90 8.66 21.77
N ALA A 15 -23.33 9.92 21.95
CA ALA A 15 -22.56 10.95 22.62
C ALA A 15 -22.13 10.53 24.05
N GLU A 16 -22.82 9.55 24.64
CA GLU A 16 -22.48 8.97 25.95
C GLU A 16 -21.25 8.05 25.94
N CYS A 17 -20.91 7.41 24.80
CA CYS A 17 -19.73 6.53 24.72
C CYS A 17 -18.42 7.32 24.68
N LEU A 18 -18.41 8.46 23.97
CA LEU A 18 -17.29 9.41 23.94
C LEU A 18 -17.05 10.06 25.31
N ALA A 19 -18.10 10.30 26.08
CA ALA A 19 -18.00 10.90 27.42
C ALA A 19 -17.43 9.95 28.48
N ASN A 20 -17.55 8.62 28.30
CA ASN A 20 -17.25 7.64 29.36
C ASN A 20 -16.02 6.75 29.11
N GLN A 21 -15.23 6.96 28.04
CA GLN A 21 -14.07 6.12 27.68
C GLN A 21 -14.36 4.60 27.65
N LEU A 22 -15.61 4.20 27.42
CA LEU A 22 -15.97 2.79 27.33
C LEU A 22 -15.69 2.29 25.91
N ARG A 23 -14.88 1.23 25.78
CA ARG A 23 -14.68 0.52 24.50
C ARG A 23 -16.02 -0.10 24.09
N CYS A 24 -16.68 0.47 23.08
CA CYS A 24 -17.84 -0.15 22.47
C CYS A 24 -17.36 -1.41 21.73
N GLY A 25 -17.83 -2.59 22.14
CA GLY A 25 -17.48 -3.83 21.45
C GLY A 25 -17.97 -3.79 20.00
N LYS A 26 -17.12 -4.18 19.04
CA LYS A 26 -17.51 -4.28 17.62
C LYS A 26 -18.70 -5.24 17.50
N PRO A 27 -19.85 -4.83 16.94
CA PRO A 27 -20.93 -5.75 16.65
C PRO A 27 -20.48 -6.71 15.56
N LYS A 28 -20.79 -8.00 15.73
CA LYS A 28 -20.62 -9.00 14.67
C LYS A 28 -21.62 -8.71 13.56
N VAL A 29 -21.24 -7.88 12.59
CA VAL A 29 -22.07 -7.59 11.41
C VAL A 29 -21.84 -8.72 10.41
N ASN A 30 -22.84 -9.58 10.22
CA ASN A 30 -22.85 -10.51 9.09
C ASN A 30 -23.10 -9.70 7.81
N VAL A 31 -22.03 -9.39 7.06
CA VAL A 31 -22.15 -8.82 5.72
C VAL A 31 -22.52 -9.94 4.74
N THR A 32 -23.69 -9.81 4.13
CA THR A 32 -24.13 -10.66 3.02
C THR A 32 -23.49 -10.16 1.73
N VAL A 33 -22.60 -10.97 1.17
CA VAL A 33 -22.00 -10.74 -0.15
C VAL A 33 -22.76 -11.54 -1.22
N PRO A 34 -22.78 -11.11 -2.49
CA PRO A 34 -23.52 -11.80 -3.55
C PRO A 34 -22.90 -13.14 -3.98
N TRP A 35 -21.76 -13.55 -3.40
CA TRP A 35 -21.09 -14.82 -3.67
C TRP A 35 -21.01 -15.71 -2.42
N ALA A 36 -20.73 -17.00 -2.62
CA ALA A 36 -20.54 -17.95 -1.52
C ALA A 36 -19.20 -17.70 -0.79
N LYS A 37 -19.22 -17.66 0.55
CA LYS A 37 -18.01 -17.58 1.37
C LYS A 37 -17.30 -18.93 1.34
N ALA A 38 -15.99 -18.93 1.09
CA ALA A 38 -15.19 -20.15 1.20
C ALA A 38 -15.10 -20.52 2.69
N GLY A 39 -15.70 -21.66 3.09
CA GLY A 39 -15.65 -22.10 4.49
C GLY A 39 -16.87 -22.82 5.06
N GLN A 40 -17.81 -23.32 4.25
CA GLN A 40 -18.75 -24.34 4.71
C GLN A 40 -18.47 -25.66 3.97
N THR A 41 -17.87 -26.59 4.72
CA THR A 41 -17.57 -27.99 4.39
C THR A 41 -16.58 -28.24 3.25
N VAL A 42 -15.30 -28.34 3.59
CA VAL A 42 -14.39 -29.30 2.95
C VAL A 42 -14.11 -30.38 3.98
N GLU A 43 -14.88 -31.46 3.95
CA GLU A 43 -14.45 -32.70 4.58
C GLU A 43 -13.24 -33.22 3.78
N GLU A 44 -12.10 -33.32 4.45
CA GLU A 44 -10.90 -33.98 3.94
C GLU A 44 -11.23 -35.41 3.51
N THR A 45 -11.48 -35.62 2.22
CA THR A 45 -11.47 -36.96 1.63
C THR A 45 -10.10 -37.22 1.03
N GLN A 46 -9.46 -38.25 1.59
CA GLN A 46 -8.09 -38.67 1.30
C GLN A 46 -7.89 -39.22 -0.12
N SER A 47 -6.65 -38.99 -0.61
CA SER A 47 -5.93 -39.68 -1.71
C SER A 47 -6.22 -39.21 -3.14
N PRO A 48 -5.19 -39.11 -4.03
CA PRO A 48 -4.88 -40.27 -4.89
C PRO A 48 -3.44 -40.44 -5.43
N ASN A 49 -3.05 -41.71 -5.57
CA ASN A 49 -2.59 -42.43 -6.78
C ASN A 49 -1.59 -41.73 -7.79
N PRO A 50 -0.50 -42.41 -8.25
CA PRO A 50 0.59 -41.84 -9.06
C PRO A 50 0.27 -41.64 -10.56
N LEU A 51 -0.97 -41.32 -10.91
CA LEU A 51 -1.39 -40.92 -12.26
C LEU A 51 -1.27 -39.40 -12.50
N TYR A 52 -0.81 -38.64 -11.50
CA TYR A 52 -0.68 -37.18 -11.51
C TYR A 52 0.36 -36.64 -12.49
N ALA A 53 1.36 -37.44 -12.88
CA ALA A 53 2.40 -36.99 -13.82
C ALA A 53 1.89 -36.85 -15.27
N ALA A 54 0.82 -37.57 -15.65
CA ALA A 54 0.24 -37.50 -16.99
C ALA A 54 -0.79 -36.36 -17.13
N GLN A 55 -1.31 -35.83 -16.02
CA GLN A 55 -2.24 -34.69 -16.02
C GLN A 55 -1.54 -33.33 -16.15
N GLN A 56 -0.26 -33.23 -15.78
CA GLN A 56 0.51 -31.98 -15.91
C GLN A 56 0.74 -31.55 -17.37
N LEU A 57 0.63 -32.47 -18.33
CA LEU A 57 0.72 -32.16 -19.77
C LEU A 57 -0.63 -31.83 -20.43
N LEU A 58 -1.76 -32.04 -19.73
CA LEU A 58 -3.11 -31.80 -20.26
C LEU A 58 -3.74 -30.48 -19.78
N ILE A 59 -3.20 -29.86 -18.74
CA ILE A 59 -3.69 -28.54 -18.24
C ILE A 59 -3.29 -27.39 -19.18
N ALA A 60 -2.25 -27.57 -20.01
CA ALA A 60 -1.90 -26.61 -21.06
C ALA A 60 -2.93 -26.54 -22.21
N ALA A 61 -3.87 -27.49 -22.30
CA ALA A 61 -4.81 -27.60 -23.42
C ALA A 61 -6.25 -27.13 -23.11
N ASN A 62 -6.53 -26.66 -21.88
CA ASN A 62 -7.89 -26.35 -21.42
C ASN A 62 -8.01 -24.99 -20.72
N SER A 63 -7.15 -24.00 -21.01
CA SER A 63 -7.41 -22.64 -20.49
C SER A 63 -8.43 -21.95 -21.40
N GLU A 64 -9.63 -21.73 -20.87
CA GLU A 64 -10.65 -20.85 -21.43
C GLU A 64 -10.08 -19.45 -21.76
N PHE A 65 -9.01 -19.06 -21.07
CA PHE A 65 -8.28 -17.81 -21.24
C PHE A 65 -6.87 -18.09 -21.75
N THR A 66 -6.60 -17.75 -23.02
CA THR A 66 -5.26 -17.87 -23.61
C THR A 66 -4.31 -16.78 -23.10
N GLU A 67 -3.01 -16.97 -23.26
CA GLU A 67 -2.00 -15.92 -22.99
C GLU A 67 -2.33 -14.62 -23.75
N GLU A 68 -2.65 -14.75 -25.05
CA GLU A 68 -3.03 -13.62 -25.91
C GLU A 68 -4.28 -12.89 -25.37
N TYR A 69 -5.28 -13.63 -24.91
CA TYR A 69 -6.47 -13.06 -24.28
C TYR A 69 -6.09 -12.25 -23.03
N ILE A 70 -5.32 -12.84 -22.11
CA ILE A 70 -4.95 -12.17 -20.85
C ILE A 70 -4.14 -10.91 -21.11
N TYR A 71 -3.15 -10.96 -22.01
CA TYR A 71 -2.39 -9.78 -22.38
C TYR A 71 -3.25 -8.72 -23.06
N THR A 72 -4.26 -9.10 -23.83
CA THR A 72 -5.14 -8.14 -24.51
C THR A 72 -6.10 -7.49 -23.53
N GLU A 73 -6.81 -8.29 -22.72
CA GLU A 73 -7.88 -7.81 -21.86
C GLU A 73 -7.37 -7.08 -20.62
N HIS A 74 -6.20 -7.46 -20.11
CA HIS A 74 -5.59 -6.91 -18.90
C HIS A 74 -4.26 -6.18 -19.17
N CYS A 75 -4.04 -5.73 -20.41
CA CYS A 75 -2.79 -5.07 -20.82
C CYS A 75 -2.39 -3.92 -19.89
N ASP A 76 -3.36 -3.10 -19.46
CA ASP A 76 -3.12 -1.91 -18.66
C ASP A 76 -2.58 -2.24 -17.27
N VAL A 77 -3.13 -3.28 -16.61
CA VAL A 77 -2.68 -3.67 -15.27
C VAL A 77 -1.34 -4.39 -15.31
N ILE A 78 -1.14 -5.29 -16.30
CA ILE A 78 0.12 -6.02 -16.48
C ILE A 78 1.27 -5.04 -16.76
N ARG A 79 1.08 -4.16 -17.73
CA ARG A 79 2.08 -3.15 -18.11
C ARG A 79 2.28 -2.13 -17.00
N GLY A 80 1.20 -1.63 -16.39
CA GLY A 80 1.31 -0.60 -15.35
C GLY A 80 2.05 -1.09 -14.11
N ILE A 81 1.74 -2.30 -13.61
CA ILE A 81 2.44 -2.84 -12.44
C ILE A 81 3.89 -3.22 -12.77
N THR A 82 4.15 -3.76 -13.97
CA THR A 82 5.53 -4.00 -14.44
C THR A 82 6.32 -2.70 -14.50
N HIS A 83 5.69 -1.62 -14.97
CA HIS A 83 6.33 -0.32 -15.07
C HIS A 83 6.59 0.31 -13.71
N ILE A 84 5.66 0.22 -12.75
CA ILE A 84 5.87 0.70 -11.38
C ILE A 84 7.07 -0.02 -10.74
N PHE A 85 7.18 -1.34 -10.87
CA PHE A 85 8.31 -2.09 -10.30
C PHE A 85 9.63 -1.73 -10.97
N ASN A 86 9.63 -1.54 -12.29
CA ASN A 86 10.81 -1.05 -13.02
C ASN A 86 11.18 0.36 -12.56
N LEU A 87 10.21 1.25 -12.38
CA LEU A 87 10.46 2.61 -11.92
C LEU A 87 11.06 2.62 -10.51
N LEU A 88 10.53 1.81 -9.59
CA LEU A 88 11.09 1.67 -8.25
C LEU A 88 12.52 1.11 -8.27
N ARG A 89 12.81 0.16 -9.18
CA ARG A 89 14.19 -0.28 -9.41
C ARG A 89 15.08 0.85 -9.92
N ASP A 90 14.61 1.59 -10.93
CA ASP A 90 15.34 2.70 -11.55
C ASP A 90 15.58 3.84 -10.55
N MET A 91 14.70 4.02 -9.55
CA MET A 91 14.86 4.90 -8.39
C MET A 91 15.88 4.40 -7.34
N ALA A 92 16.61 3.31 -7.62
CA ALA A 92 17.49 2.63 -6.67
C ALA A 92 16.80 2.26 -5.34
N TYR A 93 15.50 1.93 -5.42
CA TYR A 93 14.70 1.50 -4.29
C TYR A 93 14.59 -0.02 -4.19
N LEU A 94 14.41 -0.69 -5.33
CA LEU A 94 14.43 -2.15 -5.48
C LEU A 94 15.65 -2.60 -6.28
N ASP A 95 16.13 -3.80 -6.00
CA ASP A 95 17.12 -4.49 -6.82
C ASP A 95 16.45 -5.48 -7.78
N GLU A 96 17.06 -5.75 -8.93
CA GLU A 96 16.47 -6.65 -9.95
C GLU A 96 16.21 -8.07 -9.39
N TYR A 97 17.06 -8.56 -8.49
CA TYR A 97 16.88 -9.89 -7.91
C TYR A 97 15.67 -9.99 -6.97
N GLU A 98 15.09 -8.87 -6.55
CA GLU A 98 13.93 -8.83 -5.65
C GLU A 98 12.61 -8.95 -6.40
N ILE A 99 12.64 -8.67 -7.71
CA ILE A 99 11.48 -8.73 -8.58
C ILE A 99 11.41 -10.13 -9.21
N ILE A 100 10.35 -10.85 -8.88
CA ILE A 100 10.00 -12.11 -9.53
C ILE A 100 9.24 -11.76 -10.81
N ARG A 101 9.91 -11.95 -11.95
CA ARG A 101 9.37 -11.63 -13.27
C ARG A 101 8.44 -12.75 -13.77
N PRO A 102 7.28 -12.40 -14.35
CA PRO A 102 6.44 -13.37 -15.05
C PRO A 102 7.09 -13.82 -16.38
N PRO A 103 6.65 -14.94 -16.97
CA PRO A 103 5.64 -15.86 -16.47
C PRO A 103 6.18 -16.78 -15.35
N HIS A 104 5.35 -17.06 -14.35
CA HIS A 104 5.75 -17.87 -13.19
C HIS A 104 5.70 -19.37 -13.48
N ALA A 105 6.86 -20.04 -13.35
CA ALA A 105 7.00 -21.48 -13.53
C ALA A 105 6.28 -22.26 -12.41
N ASP A 106 6.59 -21.95 -11.15
CA ASP A 106 6.04 -22.59 -9.95
C ASP A 106 4.75 -21.88 -9.47
N PHE A 107 3.78 -21.69 -10.36
CA PHE A 107 2.56 -20.95 -10.07
C PHE A 107 1.46 -21.85 -9.43
N PRO A 108 0.91 -21.51 -8.25
CA PRO A 108 -0.01 -22.35 -7.49
C PRO A 108 -1.47 -22.28 -7.99
N ALA A 109 -1.70 -22.50 -9.28
CA ALA A 109 -3.00 -22.31 -9.93
C ALA A 109 -4.15 -23.10 -9.26
N GLU A 110 -3.95 -24.38 -8.98
CA GLU A 110 -4.98 -25.26 -8.41
C GLU A 110 -5.40 -24.81 -7.01
N LYS A 111 -4.45 -24.36 -6.18
CA LYS A 111 -4.74 -23.86 -4.83
C LYS A 111 -5.52 -22.55 -4.88
N LEU A 112 -5.12 -21.63 -5.75
CA LEU A 112 -5.81 -20.36 -5.93
C LEU A 112 -7.25 -20.56 -6.44
N ALA A 113 -7.46 -21.51 -7.36
CA ALA A 113 -8.79 -21.91 -7.80
C ALA A 113 -9.61 -22.56 -6.66
N ALA A 114 -8.99 -23.41 -5.84
CA ALA A 114 -9.63 -24.04 -4.68
C ALA A 114 -10.05 -23.05 -3.59
N LEU A 115 -9.37 -21.90 -3.50
CA LEU A 115 -9.80 -20.79 -2.65
C LEU A 115 -11.05 -20.09 -3.20
N GLY A 116 -11.43 -20.33 -4.46
CA GLY A 116 -12.61 -19.77 -5.10
C GLY A 116 -12.33 -18.48 -5.87
N LEU A 117 -11.10 -18.28 -6.35
CA LEU A 117 -10.80 -17.28 -7.37
C LEU A 117 -11.28 -17.77 -8.74
N GLU A 118 -11.73 -16.85 -9.58
CA GLU A 118 -12.13 -17.17 -10.96
C GLU A 118 -10.94 -17.61 -11.82
N ASN A 119 -11.19 -18.46 -12.81
CA ASN A 119 -10.15 -18.98 -13.70
C ASN A 119 -9.38 -17.85 -14.43
N GLU A 120 -10.06 -16.76 -14.79
CA GLU A 120 -9.45 -15.57 -15.41
C GLU A 120 -8.49 -14.86 -14.44
N VAL A 121 -8.86 -14.75 -13.15
CA VAL A 121 -7.97 -14.23 -12.10
C VAL A 121 -6.72 -15.08 -11.97
N VAL A 122 -6.90 -16.39 -11.86
CA VAL A 122 -5.79 -17.34 -11.74
C VAL A 122 -4.87 -17.25 -12.97
N ALA A 123 -5.43 -17.10 -14.17
CA ALA A 123 -4.67 -16.90 -15.39
C ALA A 123 -3.90 -15.56 -15.39
N LEU A 124 -4.52 -14.45 -15.01
CA LEU A 124 -3.88 -13.12 -14.92
C LEU A 124 -2.72 -13.11 -13.92
N LEU A 125 -2.90 -13.70 -12.74
CA LEU A 125 -1.89 -13.72 -11.67
C LEU A 125 -0.58 -14.38 -12.10
N ARG A 126 -0.59 -15.23 -13.14
CA ARG A 126 0.63 -15.83 -13.73
C ARG A 126 1.50 -14.81 -14.47
N TYR A 127 0.92 -13.69 -14.90
CA TYR A 127 1.54 -12.68 -15.74
C TYR A 127 1.81 -11.34 -15.03
N LEU A 128 1.54 -11.25 -13.72
CA LEU A 128 1.91 -10.09 -12.91
C LEU A 128 3.29 -10.29 -12.26
N PRO A 129 4.12 -9.25 -12.14
CA PRO A 129 5.34 -9.36 -11.34
C PRO A 129 5.03 -9.34 -9.85
N TYR A 130 5.88 -10.00 -9.05
CA TYR A 130 5.78 -10.01 -7.59
C TYR A 130 7.12 -9.65 -6.95
N LEU A 131 7.09 -9.25 -5.67
CA LEU A 131 8.29 -9.06 -4.87
C LEU A 131 8.52 -10.27 -3.97
N LYS A 132 9.81 -10.63 -3.81
CA LYS A 132 10.25 -11.69 -2.89
C LYS A 132 9.88 -11.42 -1.44
N GLU A 133 9.86 -10.15 -1.06
CA GLU A 133 9.54 -9.67 0.28
C GLU A 133 8.40 -8.67 0.22
N ASP A 134 7.64 -8.55 1.32
CA ASP A 134 6.59 -7.54 1.45
C ASP A 134 7.21 -6.19 1.83
N VAL A 135 7.40 -5.34 0.83
CA VAL A 135 7.94 -3.98 0.97
C VAL A 135 6.91 -2.96 0.53
N ASP A 136 6.98 -1.75 1.09
CA ASP A 136 6.12 -0.65 0.66
C ASP A 136 6.37 -0.32 -0.81
N ILE A 137 5.30 -0.27 -1.61
CA ILE A 137 5.37 0.17 -3.01
C ILE A 137 4.52 1.41 -3.28
N THR A 138 3.69 1.77 -2.31
CA THR A 138 3.06 3.08 -2.16
C THR A 138 3.00 3.41 -0.66
N ALA A 139 2.66 4.64 -0.31
CA ALA A 139 2.71 5.09 1.08
C ALA A 139 1.93 4.16 2.03
N MET A 140 2.63 3.64 3.04
CA MET A 140 2.11 2.75 4.08
C MET A 140 1.35 1.51 3.57
N SER A 141 1.66 1.06 2.34
CA SER A 141 1.02 -0.10 1.72
C SER A 141 2.07 -0.96 1.03
N LYS A 142 2.16 -2.21 1.50
CA LYS A 142 3.10 -3.21 1.00
C LYS A 142 2.61 -3.82 -0.31
N SER A 143 3.51 -4.28 -1.15
CA SER A 143 3.17 -5.09 -2.33
C SER A 143 2.45 -6.37 -1.88
N TYR A 144 1.42 -6.79 -2.61
CA TYR A 144 0.75 -8.06 -2.32
C TYR A 144 1.23 -9.17 -3.26
N SER A 145 1.60 -10.34 -2.72
CA SER A 145 2.11 -11.48 -3.51
C SER A 145 1.27 -12.74 -3.33
N TYR A 146 0.56 -13.12 -4.40
CA TYR A 146 -0.21 -14.36 -4.47
C TYR A 146 0.65 -15.62 -4.57
N LEU A 147 1.97 -15.49 -4.74
CA LEU A 147 2.92 -16.61 -4.68
C LEU A 147 3.31 -16.98 -3.24
N ARG A 148 3.18 -16.05 -2.29
CA ARG A 148 3.59 -16.23 -0.88
C ARG A 148 2.39 -16.27 0.06
N ALA A 149 1.43 -15.38 -0.15
CA ALA A 149 0.24 -15.22 0.67
C ALA A 149 -0.94 -16.07 0.14
N GLU A 150 -0.69 -17.33 -0.24
CA GLU A 150 -1.73 -18.21 -0.82
C GLU A 150 -2.92 -18.36 0.12
N HIS A 151 -2.68 -18.64 1.41
CA HIS A 151 -3.74 -18.80 2.42
C HIS A 151 -4.56 -17.52 2.64
N ASP A 152 -3.93 -16.37 2.39
CA ASP A 152 -4.48 -15.05 2.66
C ASP A 152 -4.97 -14.36 1.38
N ALA A 153 -4.85 -15.02 0.22
CA ALA A 153 -5.25 -14.53 -1.10
C ALA A 153 -6.73 -14.12 -1.14
N ARG A 154 -7.53 -14.77 -0.29
CA ARG A 154 -8.93 -14.43 -0.01
C ARG A 154 -9.18 -14.12 1.46
N GLU A 155 -8.16 -13.72 2.23
CA GLU A 155 -8.31 -13.41 3.66
C GLU A 155 -9.49 -12.46 3.86
N VAL A 156 -10.56 -13.08 4.32
CA VAL A 156 -11.63 -12.52 5.10
C VAL A 156 -10.96 -12.16 6.41
N LEU A 157 -10.84 -10.87 6.73
CA LEU A 157 -10.46 -10.51 8.08
C LEU A 157 -11.46 -11.20 9.01
N SER A 158 -10.93 -12.09 9.84
CA SER A 158 -11.62 -13.04 10.72
C SER A 158 -13.07 -12.66 11.08
N GLU A 159 -13.97 -13.64 10.96
CA GLU A 159 -15.36 -13.54 11.43
C GLU A 159 -16.33 -12.70 10.57
N GLY A 160 -16.13 -12.69 9.24
CA GLY A 160 -17.13 -12.20 8.29
C GLY A 160 -16.96 -10.77 7.80
N ASN A 161 -15.77 -10.20 7.96
CA ASN A 161 -15.45 -8.86 7.49
C ASN A 161 -14.48 -8.95 6.31
N ASN A 162 -14.90 -8.40 5.16
CA ASN A 162 -14.03 -7.96 4.06
C ASN A 162 -13.53 -9.01 3.03
N ASP A 163 -14.45 -9.83 2.51
CA ASP A 163 -14.21 -10.72 1.37
C ASP A 163 -13.92 -9.92 0.08
N LEU A 164 -12.84 -10.25 -0.65
CA LEU A 164 -12.71 -9.88 -2.05
C LEU A 164 -13.68 -10.71 -2.91
N ALA A 165 -14.16 -10.12 -4.00
CA ALA A 165 -14.94 -10.87 -4.97
C ALA A 165 -14.03 -11.89 -5.69
N PRO A 166 -14.57 -13.03 -6.15
CA PRO A 166 -13.82 -14.05 -6.92
C PRO A 166 -13.06 -13.53 -8.13
N TRP A 167 -13.51 -12.42 -8.72
CA TRP A 167 -12.95 -11.75 -9.90
C TRP A 167 -12.06 -10.53 -9.57
N ALA A 168 -11.66 -10.35 -8.31
CA ALA A 168 -10.86 -9.19 -7.88
C ALA A 168 -9.52 -9.62 -7.26
N ILE A 169 -8.49 -8.79 -7.46
CA ILE A 169 -7.15 -9.01 -6.91
C ILE A 169 -6.63 -7.81 -6.13
N ARG A 170 -5.84 -8.05 -5.09
CA ARG A 170 -5.06 -7.02 -4.38
C ARG A 170 -3.72 -6.83 -5.08
N LEU A 171 -3.38 -5.57 -5.34
CA LEU A 171 -2.05 -5.17 -5.81
C LEU A 171 -1.19 -4.71 -4.62
N THR A 172 -1.82 -4.13 -3.60
CA THR A 172 -1.18 -3.73 -2.34
C THR A 172 -2.00 -4.17 -1.14
N GLN A 173 -1.36 -4.18 0.03
CA GLN A 173 -1.98 -4.43 1.33
C GLN A 173 -1.52 -3.36 2.33
N VAL A 174 -2.48 -2.72 3.00
CA VAL A 174 -2.15 -1.74 4.05
C VAL A 174 -1.57 -2.43 5.27
N GLN A 175 -0.58 -1.79 5.88
CA GLN A 175 -0.01 -2.27 7.14
C GLN A 175 -0.97 -2.00 8.32
N PRO A 176 -1.11 -2.92 9.30
CA PRO A 176 -1.97 -2.73 10.48
C PRO A 176 -1.74 -1.41 11.23
N MET A 177 -0.48 -0.96 11.28
CA MET A 177 -0.06 0.27 11.98
C MET A 177 -0.20 1.55 11.11
N ALA A 178 -0.64 1.45 9.85
CA ALA A 178 -0.68 2.56 8.89
C ALA A 178 -1.75 3.62 9.18
N GLY A 179 -2.64 3.39 10.14
CA GLY A 179 -3.80 4.26 10.39
C GLY A 179 -4.58 4.55 9.10
N ASN A 180 -5.17 5.74 9.01
CA ASN A 180 -6.07 6.14 7.92
C ASN A 180 -5.35 6.50 6.60
N HIS A 181 -4.05 6.20 6.47
CA HIS A 181 -3.19 6.76 5.42
C HIS A 181 -2.78 5.78 4.33
N GLY A 182 -2.66 4.48 4.62
CA GLY A 182 -2.40 3.46 3.60
C GLY A 182 -3.64 3.09 2.78
N ARG A 183 -3.44 2.54 1.57
CA ARG A 183 -4.51 2.05 0.69
C ARG A 183 -4.22 0.65 0.16
N THR A 184 -5.20 -0.24 0.27
CA THR A 184 -5.26 -1.51 -0.44
C THR A 184 -5.78 -1.21 -1.83
N ILE A 185 -4.94 -1.37 -2.83
CA ILE A 185 -5.28 -1.18 -4.24
C ILE A 185 -5.86 -2.51 -4.74
N ILE A 186 -7.10 -2.47 -5.21
CA ILE A 186 -7.84 -3.64 -5.70
C ILE A 186 -8.15 -3.44 -7.17
N TYR A 187 -7.83 -4.44 -7.99
CA TYR A 187 -8.21 -4.47 -9.40
C TYR A 187 -9.39 -5.43 -9.60
N ASP A 188 -10.45 -4.92 -10.22
CA ASP A 188 -11.65 -5.67 -10.60
C ASP A 188 -11.55 -6.05 -12.08
N LEU A 189 -11.53 -7.36 -12.36
CA LEU A 189 -11.28 -7.86 -13.72
C LEU A 189 -12.45 -7.58 -14.67
N HIS A 190 -13.69 -7.68 -14.19
CA HIS A 190 -14.89 -7.53 -15.02
C HIS A 190 -15.06 -6.10 -15.51
N THR A 191 -14.79 -5.12 -14.64
CA THR A 191 -14.91 -3.70 -14.97
C THR A 191 -13.59 -3.09 -15.45
N LYS A 192 -12.47 -3.77 -15.24
CA LYS A 192 -11.10 -3.31 -15.52
C LYS A 192 -10.75 -2.01 -14.78
N THR A 193 -11.39 -1.82 -13.63
CA THR A 193 -11.20 -0.65 -12.77
C THR A 193 -10.40 -0.99 -11.53
N ILE A 194 -9.84 0.05 -10.91
CA ILE A 194 -9.13 -0.02 -9.65
C ILE A 194 -9.93 0.73 -8.58
N THR A 195 -10.04 0.10 -7.42
CA THR A 195 -10.54 0.68 -6.18
C THR A 195 -9.39 0.89 -5.21
N GLN A 196 -9.35 2.05 -4.54
CA GLN A 196 -8.42 2.30 -3.44
C GLN A 196 -9.18 2.20 -2.13
N TRP A 197 -8.91 1.13 -1.37
CA TRP A 197 -9.60 0.86 -0.11
C TRP A 197 -8.73 1.26 1.08
N ALA A 198 -9.22 2.20 1.89
CA ALA A 198 -8.57 2.54 3.16
C ALA A 198 -8.72 1.38 4.15
N SER A 199 -7.60 0.95 4.75
CA SER A 199 -7.65 0.01 5.86
C SER A 199 -7.99 0.77 7.13
N ASN A 200 -9.27 0.80 7.43
CA ASN A 200 -9.72 1.30 8.71
C ASN A 200 -10.05 0.08 9.56
N GLU A 201 -9.11 -0.38 10.38
CA GLU A 201 -9.37 -1.48 11.33
C GLU A 201 -10.63 -1.22 12.18
N ASP A 202 -11.00 0.05 12.36
CA ASP A 202 -12.12 0.50 13.19
C ASP A 202 -13.28 1.19 12.44
N ALA A 203 -13.20 1.43 11.12
CA ALA A 203 -14.33 2.03 10.40
C ALA A 203 -15.29 0.97 9.87
N TYR A 204 -16.56 1.16 10.24
CA TYR A 204 -17.68 0.33 9.85
C TYR A 204 -17.91 0.28 8.32
N THR A 205 -18.02 -0.95 7.80
CA THR A 205 -19.03 -1.37 6.81
C THR A 205 -19.11 -0.68 5.45
N ASN A 206 -18.01 -0.48 4.73
CA ASN A 206 -18.10 -0.37 3.26
C ASN A 206 -17.30 -1.52 2.65
N THR A 207 -17.99 -2.42 1.95
CA THR A 207 -17.31 -3.31 1.01
C THR A 207 -16.58 -2.43 -0.01
N TYR A 208 -15.40 -2.84 -0.47
CA TYR A 208 -14.66 -2.10 -1.50
C TYR A 208 -15.51 -1.88 -2.77
N LEU A 209 -16.54 -2.71 -2.98
CA LEU A 209 -17.49 -2.59 -4.09
C LEU A 209 -18.33 -1.30 -4.07
N ASP A 210 -18.54 -0.70 -2.89
CA ASP A 210 -19.32 0.53 -2.76
C ASP A 210 -18.44 1.79 -2.93
N LEU A 211 -17.12 1.61 -3.05
CA LEU A 211 -16.19 2.71 -3.20
C LEU A 211 -16.08 3.17 -4.66
N PRO A 212 -15.79 4.46 -4.90
CA PRO A 212 -15.51 4.94 -6.24
C PRO A 212 -14.37 4.15 -6.89
N THR A 213 -14.57 3.79 -8.14
CA THR A 213 -13.56 3.11 -8.96
C THR A 213 -13.07 4.03 -10.07
N VAL A 214 -11.87 3.75 -10.58
CA VAL A 214 -11.27 4.47 -11.71
C VAL A 214 -10.69 3.47 -12.71
N PRO A 215 -10.63 3.77 -14.02
CA PRO A 215 -9.97 2.90 -14.99
C PRO A 215 -8.53 2.56 -14.55
N SER A 216 -8.14 1.28 -14.65
CA SER A 216 -6.83 0.82 -14.20
C SER A 216 -5.67 1.62 -14.77
N ARG A 217 -5.70 1.90 -16.08
CA ARG A 217 -4.72 2.76 -16.76
C ARG A 217 -4.57 4.14 -16.11
N GLN A 218 -5.67 4.77 -15.73
CA GLN A 218 -5.66 6.11 -15.13
C GLN A 218 -5.01 6.09 -13.75
N MET A 219 -5.37 5.11 -12.90
CA MET A 219 -4.80 5.00 -11.56
C MET A 219 -3.31 4.68 -11.61
N LEU A 220 -2.89 3.73 -12.45
CA LEU A 220 -1.50 3.32 -12.56
C LEU A 220 -0.62 4.43 -13.16
N ALA A 221 -1.14 5.21 -14.11
CA ALA A 221 -0.46 6.39 -14.63
C ALA A 221 -0.32 7.49 -13.55
N GLN A 222 -1.32 7.67 -12.69
CA GLN A 222 -1.23 8.60 -11.56
C GLN A 222 -0.19 8.15 -10.54
N TRP A 223 -0.11 6.85 -10.25
CA TRP A 223 0.90 6.30 -9.35
C TRP A 223 2.32 6.49 -9.91
N GLU A 224 2.52 6.22 -11.20
CA GLU A 224 3.79 6.53 -11.88
C GLU A 224 4.12 8.03 -11.79
N ALA A 225 3.14 8.89 -12.08
CA ALA A 225 3.32 10.34 -12.00
C ALA A 225 3.69 10.79 -10.58
N ASN A 226 3.13 10.17 -9.54
CA ASN A 226 3.47 10.48 -8.15
C ASN A 226 4.94 10.15 -7.83
N LEU A 227 5.44 9.01 -8.29
CA LEU A 227 6.83 8.60 -8.11
C LEU A 227 7.79 9.52 -8.89
N ARG A 228 7.45 9.85 -10.15
CA ARG A 228 8.25 10.78 -10.97
C ARG A 228 8.28 12.18 -10.38
N ALA A 229 7.16 12.67 -9.87
CA ALA A 229 7.03 13.98 -9.25
C ALA A 229 7.51 14.01 -7.79
N LEU A 230 8.01 12.89 -7.25
CA LEU A 230 8.44 12.76 -5.85
C LEU A 230 7.36 13.17 -4.83
N THR A 231 6.08 13.07 -5.20
CA THR A 231 4.97 13.22 -4.24
C THR A 231 4.85 11.97 -3.39
N GLU A 232 5.21 10.81 -3.95
CA GLU A 232 5.56 9.57 -3.25
C GLU A 232 7.07 9.35 -3.35
N LEU A 233 7.76 9.34 -2.21
CA LEU A 233 9.22 9.24 -2.10
C LEU A 233 9.63 7.87 -1.56
N PRO A 234 10.12 6.95 -2.42
CA PRO A 234 10.69 5.69 -1.97
C PRO A 234 12.01 5.94 -1.23
N TRP A 235 12.13 5.36 -0.03
CA TRP A 235 13.30 5.55 0.81
C TRP A 235 13.71 4.26 1.53
N CYS A 236 15.03 4.00 1.52
CA CYS A 236 15.64 2.85 2.18
C CYS A 236 16.71 3.35 3.15
N GLU A 237 16.45 3.17 4.46
CA GLU A 237 17.42 3.50 5.51
C GLU A 237 18.22 2.24 5.87
N PRO A 238 19.53 2.34 6.17
CA PRO A 238 20.32 1.21 6.66
C PRO A 238 19.67 0.61 7.92
N ASN A 239 19.43 -0.70 7.90
CA ASN A 239 18.83 -1.47 9.00
C ASN A 239 17.37 -1.09 9.35
N ARG A 240 16.65 -0.36 8.50
CA ARG A 240 15.19 -0.18 8.64
C ARG A 240 14.45 -0.77 7.44
N GLU A 241 13.17 -1.07 7.63
CA GLU A 241 12.31 -1.48 6.53
C GLU A 241 12.23 -0.38 5.47
N ARG A 242 12.18 -0.79 4.21
CA ARG A 242 11.92 0.14 3.10
C ARG A 242 10.55 0.77 3.28
N SER A 243 10.46 2.07 3.01
CA SER A 243 9.21 2.83 3.14
C SER A 243 9.01 3.75 1.94
N ILE A 244 7.75 4.13 1.69
CA ILE A 244 7.42 5.22 0.76
C ILE A 244 6.76 6.35 1.56
N LYS A 245 7.34 7.55 1.46
CA LYS A 245 6.87 8.74 2.18
C LYS A 245 6.07 9.63 1.23
N SER A 246 4.80 9.92 1.54
CA SER A 246 3.96 10.83 0.74
C SER A 246 3.85 12.24 1.35
N VAL A 247 3.56 13.25 0.52
CA VAL A 247 3.22 14.60 1.04
C VAL A 247 1.86 14.49 1.75
N PRO A 248 1.73 14.91 3.01
CA PRO A 248 0.41 15.17 3.58
C PRO A 248 -0.13 16.50 3.00
N PRO A 249 -1.34 16.59 2.41
CA PRO A 249 -2.25 15.53 2.05
C PRO A 249 -2.33 15.32 0.51
N ALA A 250 -1.62 14.34 -0.06
CA ALA A 250 -1.80 13.88 -1.45
C ALA A 250 -3.16 13.16 -1.70
N PRO A 251 -4.08 13.70 -2.52
CA PRO A 251 -5.42 13.14 -2.76
C PRO A 251 -5.46 11.76 -3.44
N PRO A 252 -6.57 10.98 -3.29
CA PRO A 252 -7.71 11.28 -2.46
C PRO A 252 -7.42 10.76 -1.05
N HIS A 253 -7.14 11.70 -0.14
CA HIS A 253 -7.33 11.46 1.29
C HIS A 253 -8.71 10.86 1.47
N GLY A 254 -8.91 10.11 2.56
CA GLY A 254 -10.22 9.60 2.94
C GLY A 254 -11.18 10.75 3.22
N PHE A 255 -11.53 11.55 2.22
CA PHE A 255 -12.40 12.72 2.26
C PHE A 255 -13.78 12.30 2.74
N ILE A 256 -14.18 11.08 2.38
CA ILE A 256 -15.37 10.43 2.88
C ILE A 256 -15.25 10.20 4.40
N ASP A 257 -14.14 9.69 4.93
CA ASP A 257 -13.98 9.46 6.37
C ASP A 257 -13.61 10.72 7.18
N TYR A 258 -12.84 11.66 6.64
CA TYR A 258 -12.40 12.88 7.33
C TYR A 258 -13.59 13.83 7.57
N VAL A 259 -14.47 13.96 6.57
CA VAL A 259 -15.69 14.76 6.65
C VAL A 259 -16.81 13.99 7.38
N ALA A 260 -16.98 12.68 7.14
CA ALA A 260 -17.99 11.89 7.86
C ALA A 260 -17.69 11.74 9.36
N ASN A 261 -16.41 11.73 9.76
CA ASN A 261 -16.00 11.65 11.17
C ASN A 261 -15.72 13.04 11.82
N GLY A 262 -15.97 14.15 11.12
CA GLY A 262 -15.94 15.50 11.72
C GLY A 262 -14.55 16.05 12.07
N TYR A 263 -13.47 15.58 11.43
CA TYR A 263 -12.11 16.09 11.66
C TYR A 263 -11.84 17.38 10.87
N ALA A 264 -11.02 18.27 11.44
CA ALA A 264 -10.78 19.62 10.90
C ALA A 264 -9.93 19.63 9.61
N ASN A 265 -10.08 20.72 8.84
CA ASN A 265 -9.55 20.94 7.49
C ASN A 265 -8.00 20.77 7.39
N PRO A 266 -7.46 20.10 6.35
CA PRO A 266 -6.02 19.92 6.12
C PRO A 266 -5.13 21.17 6.12
N GLU A 267 -5.67 22.37 5.86
CA GLU A 267 -4.91 23.62 5.99
C GLU A 267 -4.37 23.85 7.43
N GLN A 268 -5.06 23.32 8.46
CA GLN A 268 -4.58 23.38 9.83
C GLN A 268 -3.40 22.44 10.10
N SER A 269 -3.27 21.34 9.33
CA SER A 269 -2.17 20.37 9.48
C SER A 269 -0.81 20.95 9.04
N ILE A 270 -0.80 21.74 7.97
CA ILE A 270 0.40 22.46 7.51
C ILE A 270 0.84 23.50 8.56
N ALA A 271 -0.11 24.25 9.13
CA ALA A 271 0.19 25.20 10.20
C ALA A 271 0.70 24.52 11.49
N MET A 272 0.24 23.29 11.80
CA MET A 272 0.75 22.49 12.92
C MET A 272 2.14 21.86 12.65
N SER A 273 2.57 21.76 11.39
CA SER A 273 3.85 21.16 11.03
C SER A 273 5.07 22.02 11.39
N THR A 274 4.88 23.32 11.64
CA THR A 274 5.96 24.26 11.99
C THR A 274 5.92 24.72 13.44
N THR A 275 4.91 24.34 14.23
CA THR A 275 4.76 24.77 15.64
C THR A 275 5.50 23.90 16.65
N ASN A 276 5.99 22.73 16.23
CA ASN A 276 6.80 21.82 17.03
C ASN A 276 8.07 21.44 16.25
N GLN A 277 9.21 21.45 16.92
CA GLN A 277 10.50 21.11 16.32
C GLN A 277 10.52 19.71 15.71
N TYR A 278 9.85 18.73 16.32
CA TYR A 278 9.79 17.36 15.76
C TYR A 278 9.13 17.32 14.36
N SER A 279 8.07 18.10 14.17
CA SER A 279 7.39 18.19 12.87
C SER A 279 8.28 18.87 11.83
N VAL A 280 9.03 19.90 12.23
CA VAL A 280 10.02 20.57 11.38
C VAL A 280 11.16 19.64 10.98
N ASP A 281 11.67 18.83 11.92
CA ASP A 281 12.67 17.81 11.64
C ASP A 281 12.14 16.81 10.58
N GLY A 282 10.89 16.35 10.71
CA GLY A 282 10.25 15.49 9.71
C GLY A 282 10.13 16.15 8.32
N LEU A 283 9.82 17.44 8.26
CA LEU A 283 9.79 18.21 7.00
C LEU A 283 11.18 18.34 6.37
N ASN A 284 12.19 18.71 7.16
CA ASN A 284 13.56 18.84 6.68
C ASN A 284 14.14 17.50 6.23
N HIS A 285 13.80 16.42 6.93
CA HIS A 285 14.11 15.06 6.50
C HIS A 285 13.47 14.78 5.13
N ARG A 286 12.19 15.09 4.92
CA ARG A 286 11.52 14.95 3.60
C ARG A 286 12.22 15.74 2.50
N LYS A 287 12.46 17.02 2.73
CA LYS A 287 13.11 17.92 1.78
C LYS A 287 14.51 17.44 1.41
N THR A 288 15.25 16.90 2.38
CA THR A 288 16.56 16.30 2.13
C THR A 288 16.46 15.11 1.17
N MET A 289 15.51 14.20 1.38
CA MET A 289 15.31 13.04 0.49
C MET A 289 14.96 13.48 -0.93
N GLU A 290 14.02 14.41 -1.08
CA GLU A 290 13.62 14.98 -2.36
C GLU A 290 14.80 15.66 -3.07
N LYS A 291 15.55 16.49 -2.34
CA LYS A 291 16.76 17.13 -2.82
C LYS A 291 17.80 16.13 -3.32
N MET A 292 18.01 15.02 -2.63
CA MET A 292 18.95 13.99 -3.09
C MET A 292 18.54 13.39 -4.43
N PHE A 293 17.25 13.10 -4.65
CA PHE A 293 16.80 12.63 -5.96
C PHE A 293 17.08 13.67 -7.05
N ILE A 294 16.74 14.93 -6.80
CA ILE A 294 16.90 16.05 -7.75
C ILE A 294 18.38 16.31 -8.06
N ASP A 295 19.24 16.41 -7.04
CA ASP A 295 20.68 16.67 -7.20
C ASP A 295 21.37 15.57 -8.02
N HIS A 296 20.82 14.35 -7.98
CA HIS A 296 21.32 13.20 -8.74
C HIS A 296 20.57 12.99 -10.07
N GLY A 297 19.77 13.96 -10.53
CA GLY A 297 19.23 14.01 -11.89
C GLY A 297 17.87 13.34 -12.09
N TRP A 298 17.14 13.00 -11.01
CA TRP A 298 15.78 12.47 -11.15
C TRP A 298 14.82 13.51 -11.77
N PRO A 299 13.91 13.13 -12.70
CA PRO A 299 13.67 11.78 -13.22
C PRO A 299 14.42 11.43 -14.52
N ASP A 300 15.08 12.38 -15.17
CA ASP A 300 15.52 12.22 -16.58
C ASP A 300 16.97 11.74 -16.74
N GLU A 301 17.90 12.25 -15.93
CA GLU A 301 19.34 11.93 -15.98
C GLU A 301 19.81 11.30 -14.66
N PHE A 302 19.00 10.38 -14.11
CA PHE A 302 19.21 9.88 -12.77
C PHE A 302 20.47 9.00 -12.64
N ARG A 303 21.40 9.45 -11.80
CA ARG A 303 22.66 8.78 -11.48
C ARG A 303 22.46 7.85 -10.28
N ALA A 304 21.82 6.71 -10.53
CA ALA A 304 21.36 5.78 -9.50
C ALA A 304 22.47 5.31 -8.52
N GLU A 305 23.67 5.01 -9.01
CA GLU A 305 24.79 4.57 -8.17
C GLU A 305 25.30 5.70 -7.25
N GLU A 306 25.45 6.92 -7.79
CA GLU A 306 25.84 8.10 -7.01
C GLU A 306 24.79 8.42 -5.95
N PHE A 307 23.51 8.38 -6.31
CA PHE A 307 22.40 8.56 -5.37
C PHE A 307 22.41 7.51 -4.26
N ALA A 308 22.59 6.23 -4.59
CA ALA A 308 22.61 5.16 -3.61
C ALA A 308 23.76 5.33 -2.61
N GLN A 309 24.93 5.76 -3.09
CA GLN A 309 26.08 6.08 -2.23
C GLN A 309 25.80 7.30 -1.34
N ALA A 310 25.28 8.40 -1.90
CA ALA A 310 24.94 9.61 -1.13
C ALA A 310 23.88 9.32 -0.05
N ARG A 311 22.82 8.58 -0.41
CA ARG A 311 21.78 8.12 0.53
C ARG A 311 22.39 7.33 1.68
N LYS A 312 23.31 6.39 1.40
CA LYS A 312 23.97 5.57 2.41
C LYS A 312 24.83 6.40 3.36
N GLU A 313 25.64 7.32 2.85
CA GLU A 313 26.49 8.20 3.66
C GLU A 313 25.67 9.12 4.56
N TRP A 314 24.61 9.71 4.00
CA TRP A 314 23.71 10.55 4.77
C TRP A 314 22.99 9.77 5.87
N ALA A 315 22.44 8.59 5.55
CA ALA A 315 21.71 7.79 6.51
C ALA A 315 22.60 7.24 7.65
N LEU A 316 23.89 6.96 7.38
CA LEU A 316 24.85 6.62 8.43
C LEU A 316 25.08 7.79 9.40
N THR A 317 25.13 9.02 8.87
CA THR A 317 25.29 10.24 9.68
C THR A 317 24.03 10.54 10.49
N GLU A 318 22.87 10.47 9.84
CA GLU A 318 21.56 10.64 10.47
C GLU A 318 21.36 9.65 11.61
N HIS A 319 21.58 8.36 11.36
CA HIS A 319 21.44 7.30 12.38
C HIS A 319 22.35 7.54 13.59
N ARG A 320 23.60 7.98 13.37
CA ARG A 320 24.52 8.32 14.48
C ARG A 320 23.97 9.46 15.33
N LEU A 321 23.45 10.51 14.70
CA LEU A 321 22.91 11.68 15.40
C LEU A 321 21.59 11.35 16.11
N ASP A 322 20.71 10.56 15.47
CA ASP A 322 19.46 10.09 16.05
C ASP A 322 19.73 9.19 17.28
N TYR A 323 20.67 8.25 17.16
CA TYR A 323 21.11 7.42 18.28
C TYR A 323 21.65 8.25 19.45
N ASN A 324 22.44 9.31 19.19
CA ASN A 324 22.92 10.22 20.23
C ASN A 324 21.76 10.96 20.91
N ARG A 325 20.81 11.45 20.11
CA ARG A 325 19.58 12.12 20.58
C ARG A 325 18.77 11.21 21.50
N GLU A 326 18.59 9.94 21.14
CA GLU A 326 17.79 8.98 21.90
C GLU A 326 18.51 8.46 23.16
N ARG A 327 19.80 8.13 23.07
CA ARG A 327 20.54 7.47 24.17
C ARG A 327 21.27 8.41 25.11
N VAL A 328 21.96 9.42 24.58
CA VAL A 328 22.67 10.40 25.41
C VAL A 328 21.67 11.43 25.94
N GLY A 329 20.74 11.83 25.07
CA GLY A 329 19.73 12.84 25.40
C GLY A 329 20.34 14.22 25.64
N GLY A 330 19.50 15.12 26.13
CA GLY A 330 19.88 16.50 26.44
C GLY A 330 19.82 17.44 25.24
N LEU A 331 19.61 18.73 25.53
CA LEU A 331 19.28 19.75 24.53
C LEU A 331 20.30 19.83 23.37
N VAL A 332 21.59 19.64 23.63
CA VAL A 332 22.63 19.74 22.61
C VAL A 332 22.47 18.68 21.52
N ALA A 333 22.21 17.42 21.88
CA ALA A 333 22.06 16.33 20.91
C ALA A 333 20.81 16.53 20.03
N TYR A 334 19.73 17.06 20.61
CA TYR A 334 18.51 17.40 19.88
C TYR A 334 18.73 18.56 18.88
N LEU A 335 19.47 19.60 19.30
CA LEU A 335 19.80 20.74 18.42
C LEU A 335 20.74 20.33 17.29
N GLU A 336 21.76 19.51 17.58
CA GLU A 336 22.70 19.00 16.57
C GLU A 336 21.98 18.17 15.50
N TYR A 337 21.04 17.30 15.90
CA TYR A 337 20.20 16.55 14.96
C TYR A 337 19.32 17.47 14.11
N SER A 338 18.65 18.45 14.72
CA SER A 338 17.78 19.40 14.00
C SER A 338 18.57 20.24 12.99
N GLU A 339 19.75 20.71 13.40
CA GLU A 339 20.63 21.53 12.56
C GLU A 339 21.14 20.72 11.36
N PHE A 340 21.57 19.48 11.59
CA PHE A 340 21.96 18.56 10.52
C PHE A 340 20.84 18.37 9.48
N LEU A 341 19.61 18.13 9.91
CA LEU A 341 18.48 17.98 8.98
C LEU A 341 18.18 19.26 8.21
N CYS A 342 18.21 20.42 8.90
CA CYS A 342 17.99 21.72 8.26
C CYS A 342 19.07 22.03 7.21
N GLN A 343 20.34 21.80 7.53
CA GLN A 343 21.46 21.98 6.60
C GLN A 343 21.38 21.02 5.42
N SER A 344 20.99 19.76 5.66
CA SER A 344 20.83 18.74 4.61
C SER A 344 19.72 19.10 3.62
N ALA A 345 18.66 19.76 4.08
CA ALA A 345 17.58 20.26 3.23
C ALA A 345 18.01 21.46 2.35
N GLY A 346 19.17 22.06 2.62
CA GLY A 346 19.73 23.15 1.83
C GLY A 346 18.90 24.44 1.93
N ALA A 347 18.71 25.13 0.79
CA ALA A 347 18.01 26.41 0.74
C ALA A 347 16.53 26.33 1.17
N ASP A 348 15.93 25.14 1.07
CA ASP A 348 14.55 24.90 1.47
C ASP A 348 14.42 24.48 2.94
N GLY A 349 15.53 24.41 3.70
CA GLY A 349 15.53 24.09 5.12
C GLY A 349 14.62 25.03 5.92
N VAL A 350 13.74 24.45 6.74
CA VAL A 350 12.84 25.19 7.62
C VAL A 350 13.47 25.27 9.00
N GLN A 351 13.64 26.50 9.51
CA GLN A 351 14.00 26.69 10.91
C GLN A 351 12.77 26.48 11.79
N GLY A 352 12.90 25.61 12.79
CA GLY A 352 11.83 25.33 13.73
C GLY A 352 11.91 26.21 14.98
N PRO A 353 10.94 26.06 15.90
CA PRO A 353 10.89 26.81 17.16
C PRO A 353 12.04 26.47 18.13
N GLY A 354 12.84 25.46 17.80
CA GLY A 354 13.92 24.94 18.63
C GLY A 354 13.42 24.03 19.76
N TYR A 355 14.35 23.28 20.35
CA TYR A 355 14.09 22.57 21.59
C TYR A 355 14.38 23.49 22.78
N GLN A 356 13.50 23.49 23.79
CA GLN A 356 13.70 24.26 25.03
C GLN A 356 14.04 23.35 26.19
N LYS A 357 14.94 23.79 27.09
CA LYS A 357 15.14 23.12 28.38
C LYS A 357 13.85 23.26 29.19
N LYS A 358 13.28 22.13 29.60
CA LYS A 358 12.22 22.12 30.62
C LYS A 358 12.77 22.43 31.99
#